data_AF-A0A7R9KTW8-F1
#
_entry.id   AF-A0A7R9KTW8-F1
#
_cell.length_a   1.000
_cell.length_b   1.000
_cell.length_c   1.000
_cell.angle_alpha   90.00
_cell.angle_beta   90.00
_cell.angle_gamma   90.00
#
_symmetry.space_group_name_H-M   'P 1'
#
loop_
_entity.id
_entity.type
_entity.pdbx_description
1 polymer ?
#
loop_
_entity_poly.entity_id
_entity_poly.type
_entity_poly.pdbx_seq_one_letter_code
_entity_poly.pdbx_strand_id
1 'polypeptide(L)'
;MEANGRERRELENMQNELMKELKLKYLVIDNFIPIDEKNKLLSRIVFDEDEENWKIMKTSSVDSNVCKRPNSCAGYRYPISEFARLAAEVSAGVRYRCENIMDCELEMSCRTTKDYTAPRLSPRVRAALDNALKREDDIDVEISTIPAPTSRRKGKEKESNGNILRPLTALKISNRSSSRNLYSRPDTASANQSFPQARGLIRK
;
A
#
# COMPACT_ATOMS: atom_id res chain seq x y z
N MET A 1 -18.99 52.80 28.34
CA MET A 1 -18.39 53.70 27.33
C MET A 1 -17.08 53.16 26.77
N GLU A 2 -16.28 52.39 27.53
CA GLU A 2 -15.04 51.75 27.02
C GLU A 2 -15.26 50.56 26.07
N ALA A 3 -16.39 49.86 26.14
CA ALA A 3 -16.69 48.70 25.30
C ALA A 3 -16.74 49.05 23.80
N ASN A 4 -17.40 50.15 23.43
CA ASN A 4 -17.50 50.60 22.04
C ASN A 4 -16.16 51.00 21.42
N GLY A 5 -15.23 51.52 22.23
CA GLY A 5 -13.88 51.87 21.75
C GLY A 5 -13.02 50.63 21.49
N ARG A 6 -13.21 49.57 22.28
CA ARG A 6 -12.56 48.28 22.09
C ARG A 6 -13.11 47.55 20.87
N GLU A 7 -14.43 47.43 20.76
CA GLU A 7 -15.11 46.80 19.62
C GLU A 7 -14.74 47.48 18.30
N ARG A 8 -14.71 48.82 18.27
CA ARG A 8 -14.26 49.58 17.10
C ARG A 8 -12.82 49.25 16.72
N ARG A 9 -11.90 49.19 17.70
CA ARG A 9 -10.49 48.85 17.45
C ARG A 9 -10.34 47.40 16.96
N GLU A 10 -11.14 46.48 17.47
CA GLU A 10 -11.15 45.09 17.03
C GLU A 10 -11.64 44.96 15.58
N LEU A 11 -12.69 45.68 15.21
CA LEU A 11 -13.19 45.75 13.83
C LEU A 11 -12.15 46.38 12.88
N GLU A 12 -11.51 47.48 13.29
CA GLU A 12 -10.43 48.12 12.51
C GLU A 12 -9.24 47.17 12.32
N ASN A 13 -8.87 46.40 13.36
CA ASN A 13 -7.81 45.40 13.27
C ASN A 13 -8.18 44.25 12.32
N MET A 14 -9.41 43.73 12.43
CA MET A 14 -9.90 42.66 11.56
C MET A 14 -9.94 43.11 10.09
N GLN A 15 -10.40 44.33 9.83
CA GLN A 15 -10.39 44.91 8.49
C GLN A 15 -8.97 45.01 7.92
N ASN A 16 -8.01 45.47 8.74
CA ASN A 16 -6.61 45.59 8.34
C ASN A 16 -5.98 44.23 8.03
N GLU A 17 -6.29 43.21 8.84
CA GLU A 17 -5.81 41.85 8.64
C GLU A 17 -6.36 41.24 7.35
N LEU A 18 -7.68 41.32 7.13
CA LEU A 18 -8.32 40.85 5.90
C LEU A 18 -7.76 41.55 4.67
N MET A 19 -7.52 42.86 4.75
CA MET A 19 -6.92 43.62 3.66
C MET A 19 -5.48 43.19 3.37
N LYS A 20 -4.69 42.93 4.42
CA LYS A 20 -3.31 42.45 4.28
C LYS A 20 -3.28 41.07 3.63
N GLU A 21 -4.16 40.16 4.04
CA GLU A 21 -4.28 38.83 3.46
C GLU A 21 -4.71 38.89 2.00
N LEU A 22 -5.71 39.71 1.68
CA LEU A 22 -6.18 39.92 0.31
C LEU A 22 -5.04 40.44 -0.58
N LYS A 23 -4.31 41.46 -0.14
CA LYS A 23 -3.15 41.99 -0.88
C LYS A 23 -2.07 40.94 -1.10
N LEU A 24 -1.78 40.13 -0.09
CA LEU A 24 -0.82 39.04 -0.21
C LEU A 24 -1.27 38.02 -1.26
N LYS A 25 -2.55 37.61 -1.24
CA LYS A 25 -3.12 36.68 -2.23
C LYS A 25 -3.00 37.22 -3.65
N TYR A 26 -3.33 38.49 -3.88
CA TYR A 26 -3.15 39.13 -5.20
C TYR A 26 -1.68 39.17 -5.62
N LEU A 27 -0.77 39.53 -4.72
CA LEU A 27 0.66 39.55 -5.02
C LEU A 27 1.18 38.16 -5.41
N VAL A 28 0.76 37.11 -4.71
CA VAL A 28 1.12 35.73 -5.06
C VAL A 28 0.56 35.36 -6.43
N ILE A 29 -0.70 35.67 -6.70
CA ILE A 29 -1.33 35.37 -8.00
C ILE A 29 -0.58 36.07 -9.14
N ASP A 30 -0.28 37.37 -8.99
CA ASP A 30 0.29 38.16 -10.08
C ASP A 30 1.78 37.86 -10.32
N ASN A 31 2.52 37.38 -9.31
CA ASN A 31 3.96 37.12 -9.44
C ASN A 31 4.31 35.64 -9.66
N PHE A 32 3.49 34.70 -9.16
CA PHE A 32 3.83 33.27 -9.16
C PHE A 32 2.92 32.41 -10.03
N ILE A 33 1.78 32.92 -10.49
CA ILE A 33 0.87 32.16 -11.36
C ILE A 33 1.01 32.67 -12.80
N PRO A 34 1.33 31.80 -13.76
CA PRO A 34 1.30 32.15 -15.18
C PRO A 34 -0.06 32.71 -15.59
N ILE A 35 -0.05 33.77 -16.40
CA ILE A 35 -1.25 34.49 -16.84
C ILE A 35 -2.24 33.53 -17.55
N ASP A 36 -1.72 32.57 -18.31
CA ASP A 36 -2.53 31.56 -19.01
C ASP A 36 -3.33 30.67 -18.03
N GLU A 37 -2.70 30.22 -16.93
CA GLU A 37 -3.38 29.40 -15.93
C GLU A 37 -4.38 30.23 -15.10
N LYS A 38 -4.07 31.51 -14.81
CA LYS A 38 -5.02 32.44 -14.18
C LYS A 38 -6.28 32.60 -15.04
N ASN A 39 -6.13 32.87 -16.34
CA ASN A 39 -7.25 33.05 -17.26
C ASN A 39 -8.08 31.77 -17.45
N LYS A 40 -7.40 30.63 -17.55
CA LYS A 40 -8.03 29.31 -17.63
C LYS A 40 -8.82 28.96 -16.38
N LEU A 41 -8.35 29.36 -15.19
CA LEU A 41 -9.08 29.19 -13.95
C LEU A 41 -10.30 30.12 -13.87
N LEU A 42 -10.12 31.41 -14.19
CA LEU A 42 -11.22 32.40 -14.21
C LEU A 42 -12.36 31.99 -15.13
N SER A 43 -12.04 31.42 -16.29
CA SER A 43 -13.04 30.94 -17.25
C SER A 43 -13.87 29.75 -16.73
N ARG A 44 -13.42 29.09 -15.66
CA ARG A 44 -14.07 27.90 -15.06
C ARG A 44 -14.74 28.21 -13.75
N ILE A 45 -14.37 29.31 -13.09
CA ILE A 45 -14.97 29.72 -11.83
C ILE A 45 -16.37 30.27 -12.14
N VAL A 46 -17.38 29.65 -11.55
CA VAL A 46 -18.78 30.06 -11.65
C VAL A 46 -19.30 30.20 -10.23
N PHE A 47 -20.01 31.30 -9.97
CA PHE A 47 -20.68 31.49 -8.70
C PHE A 47 -21.98 30.68 -8.69
N ASP A 48 -22.18 29.90 -7.64
CA ASP A 48 -23.42 29.16 -7.41
C ASP A 48 -24.30 29.96 -6.44
N GLU A 49 -25.40 30.49 -6.95
CA GLU A 49 -26.34 31.31 -6.16
C GLU A 49 -27.11 30.49 -5.13
N ASP A 50 -27.35 29.19 -5.37
CA ASP A 50 -28.12 28.34 -4.46
C ASP A 50 -27.31 27.98 -3.20
N GLU A 51 -26.00 27.79 -3.36
CA GLU A 51 -25.07 27.44 -2.28
C GLU A 51 -24.26 28.65 -1.75
N GLU A 52 -24.47 29.83 -2.32
CA GLU A 52 -23.75 31.09 -2.02
C GLU A 52 -22.22 30.92 -2.04
N ASN A 53 -21.70 30.15 -2.99
CA ASN A 53 -20.30 29.75 -3.02
C ASN A 53 -19.72 29.68 -4.44
N TRP A 54 -18.41 29.89 -4.56
CA TRP A 54 -17.69 29.77 -5.83
C TRP A 54 -17.35 28.31 -6.15
N LYS A 55 -17.75 27.83 -7.33
CA LYS A 55 -17.46 26.48 -7.83
C LYS A 55 -16.53 26.53 -9.05
N ILE A 56 -15.64 25.55 -9.17
CA ILE A 56 -14.73 25.40 -10.31
C ILE A 56 -15.27 24.30 -11.23
N MET A 57 -15.61 24.66 -12.47
CA MET A 57 -16.09 23.73 -13.48
C MET A 57 -14.97 22.78 -13.93
N LYS A 58 -15.34 21.50 -14.10
CA LYS A 58 -14.42 20.47 -14.61
C LYS A 58 -14.00 20.82 -16.03
N THR A 59 -12.74 20.55 -16.34
CA THR A 59 -12.20 20.74 -17.68
C THR A 59 -12.77 19.65 -18.59
N SER A 60 -13.31 20.00 -19.75
CA SER A 60 -13.79 19.04 -20.75
C SER A 60 -12.66 18.22 -21.40
N SER A 61 -11.39 18.57 -21.15
CA SER A 61 -10.23 17.81 -21.61
C SER A 61 -10.11 16.50 -20.84
N VAL A 62 -10.54 15.42 -21.51
CA VAL A 62 -10.27 14.02 -21.21
C VAL A 62 -8.76 13.74 -21.41
N ASP A 63 -7.90 14.42 -20.65
CA ASP A 63 -6.45 14.27 -20.78
C ASP A 63 -5.77 14.03 -19.43
N SER A 64 -6.45 13.28 -18.55
CA SER A 64 -5.76 12.41 -17.59
C SER A 64 -5.23 11.13 -18.25
N ASN A 65 -5.19 11.08 -19.59
CA ASN A 65 -4.22 10.28 -20.33
C ASN A 65 -2.84 10.92 -20.18
N VAL A 66 -2.31 10.96 -18.95
CA VAL A 66 -0.86 10.98 -18.77
C VAL A 66 -0.39 9.74 -19.52
N CYS A 67 0.20 9.92 -20.70
CA CYS A 67 0.59 8.84 -21.62
C CYS A 67 1.06 7.64 -20.81
N LYS A 68 0.22 6.62 -20.69
CA LYS A 68 0.58 5.43 -19.93
C LYS A 68 1.83 4.90 -20.61
N ARG A 69 2.94 4.87 -19.87
CA ARG A 69 4.22 4.46 -20.42
C ARG A 69 4.02 3.06 -21.04
N PRO A 70 4.45 2.84 -22.28
CA PRO A 70 4.27 1.53 -22.92
C PRO A 70 4.94 0.47 -22.05
N ASN A 71 4.18 -0.55 -21.68
CA ASN A 71 4.68 -1.67 -20.90
C ASN A 71 5.50 -2.58 -21.83
N SER A 72 6.65 -3.07 -21.34
CA SER A 72 7.43 -4.06 -22.08
C SER A 72 6.62 -5.35 -22.24
N CYS A 73 6.70 -6.01 -23.40
CA CYS A 73 6.05 -7.31 -23.64
C CYS A 73 6.49 -8.39 -22.64
N ALA A 74 7.67 -8.23 -22.03
CA ALA A 74 8.23 -9.13 -21.05
C ALA A 74 7.85 -8.79 -19.58
N GLY A 75 6.88 -7.90 -19.37
CA GLY A 75 6.39 -7.55 -18.02
C GLY A 75 7.29 -6.60 -17.22
N TYR A 76 8.40 -6.14 -17.81
CA TYR A 76 9.26 -5.15 -17.17
C TYR A 76 8.67 -3.74 -17.20
N ARG A 77 9.02 -2.95 -16.17
CA ARG A 77 8.64 -1.53 -16.06
C ARG A 77 9.19 -0.65 -17.18
N TYR A 78 10.22 -1.12 -17.88
CA TYR A 78 10.87 -0.44 -19.00
C TYR A 78 11.16 -1.43 -20.14
N PRO A 79 11.15 -0.98 -21.41
CA PRO A 79 11.64 -1.78 -22.53
C PRO A 79 13.11 -2.17 -22.33
N ILE A 80 13.45 -3.43 -22.57
CA ILE A 80 14.82 -3.96 -22.48
C ILE A 80 15.13 -4.76 -23.74
N SER A 81 16.39 -4.68 -24.22
CA SER A 81 16.84 -5.51 -25.33
C SER A 81 17.03 -6.96 -24.91
N GLU A 82 16.90 -7.91 -25.84
CA GLU A 82 17.12 -9.33 -25.55
C GLU A 82 18.53 -9.59 -25.02
N PHE A 83 19.53 -8.90 -25.57
CA PHE A 83 20.91 -8.97 -25.11
C PHE A 83 21.04 -8.56 -23.64
N ALA A 84 20.45 -7.43 -23.25
CA ALA A 84 20.52 -6.95 -21.86
C ALA A 84 19.80 -7.90 -20.91
N ARG A 85 18.67 -8.49 -21.33
CA ARG A 85 17.94 -9.50 -20.54
C ARG A 85 18.81 -10.73 -20.27
N LEU A 86 19.43 -11.31 -21.30
CA LEU A 86 20.31 -12.49 -21.15
C LEU A 86 21.57 -12.15 -20.35
N ALA A 87 22.15 -10.98 -20.58
CA ALA A 87 23.34 -10.53 -19.85
C ALA A 87 23.06 -10.28 -18.36
N ALA A 88 21.83 -9.89 -17.99
CA ALA A 88 21.42 -9.71 -16.60
C ALA A 88 21.24 -11.04 -15.83
N GLU A 89 20.94 -12.13 -16.52
CA GLU A 89 20.88 -13.47 -15.92
C GLU A 89 22.28 -14.05 -15.68
N VAL A 90 23.24 -13.73 -16.57
CA VAL A 90 24.61 -14.27 -16.51
C VAL A 90 25.54 -13.39 -15.66
N SER A 91 25.32 -12.08 -15.64
CA SER A 91 26.16 -11.13 -14.91
C SER A 91 25.49 -10.69 -13.63
N ALA A 92 26.15 -10.92 -12.49
CA ALA A 92 25.76 -10.38 -11.19
C ALA A 92 25.90 -8.83 -11.09
N GLY A 93 26.22 -8.14 -12.20
CA GLY A 93 26.40 -6.70 -12.24
C GLY A 93 25.11 -5.91 -12.51
N VAL A 94 25.04 -4.70 -11.96
CA VAL A 94 23.89 -3.78 -12.12
C VAL A 94 23.73 -3.26 -13.56
N ARG A 95 24.77 -3.38 -14.40
CA ARG A 95 24.85 -2.78 -15.75
C ARG A 95 23.67 -3.09 -16.67
N TYR A 96 23.14 -4.32 -16.63
CA TYR A 96 22.10 -4.78 -17.56
C TYR A 96 20.73 -4.97 -16.90
N ARG A 97 20.57 -4.52 -15.65
CA ARG A 97 19.30 -4.63 -14.91
C ARG A 97 18.31 -3.58 -15.41
N CYS A 98 17.05 -3.99 -15.53
CA CYS A 98 15.94 -3.10 -15.91
C CYS A 98 15.40 -2.28 -14.73
N GLU A 99 15.88 -2.52 -13.52
CA GLU A 99 15.42 -1.89 -12.29
C GLU A 99 16.59 -1.42 -11.44
N ASN A 100 16.39 -0.32 -10.71
CA ASN A 100 17.38 0.23 -9.80
C ASN A 100 17.22 -0.36 -8.40
N ILE A 101 17.27 -1.69 -8.32
CA ILE A 101 17.18 -2.45 -7.07
C ILE A 101 18.43 -3.31 -7.01
N MET A 102 19.12 -3.24 -5.88
CA MET A 102 20.27 -4.11 -5.60
C MET A 102 19.76 -5.41 -4.98
N ASP A 103 20.12 -6.54 -5.58
CA ASP A 103 19.88 -7.85 -4.98
C ASP A 103 20.94 -8.07 -3.89
N CYS A 104 20.59 -7.78 -2.65
CA CYS A 104 21.45 -8.04 -1.51
C CYS A 104 21.18 -9.44 -0.97
N GLU A 105 22.24 -10.23 -0.75
CA GLU A 105 22.13 -11.47 0.01
C GLU A 105 21.81 -11.12 1.47
N LEU A 106 20.69 -11.64 1.98
CA LEU A 106 20.33 -11.49 3.39
C LEU A 106 21.31 -12.32 4.22
N GLU A 107 22.18 -11.65 4.99
CA GLU A 107 23.02 -12.33 5.97
C GLU A 107 22.13 -12.82 7.12
N MET A 108 21.86 -14.13 7.15
CA MET A 108 21.11 -14.75 8.23
C MET A 108 21.96 -14.74 9.50
N SER A 109 21.55 -13.98 10.50
CA SER A 109 22.24 -13.95 11.78
C SER A 109 22.29 -15.33 12.44
N CYS A 110 23.39 -15.61 13.14
CA CYS A 110 23.50 -16.84 13.90
C CYS A 110 22.43 -16.90 15.01
N ARG A 111 22.00 -18.12 15.36
CA ARG A 111 20.99 -18.36 16.40
C ARG A 111 21.39 -17.66 17.71
N THR A 112 20.64 -16.64 18.10
CA THR A 112 20.87 -15.89 19.34
C THR A 112 20.13 -16.48 20.55
N THR A 113 19.30 -17.51 20.34
CA THR A 113 18.53 -18.14 21.41
C THR A 113 19.35 -19.16 22.16
N LYS A 114 19.35 -19.04 23.49
CA LYS A 114 19.90 -20.05 24.41
C LYS A 114 18.82 -21.08 24.71
N ASP A 115 19.15 -22.37 24.58
CA ASP A 115 18.24 -23.45 24.98
C ASP A 115 17.97 -23.38 26.49
N TYR A 116 16.69 -23.49 26.87
CA TYR A 116 16.29 -23.44 28.27
C TYR A 116 16.81 -24.67 29.01
N THR A 117 17.69 -24.45 30.00
CA THR A 117 18.09 -25.49 30.94
C THR A 117 17.39 -25.24 32.27
N ALA A 118 16.53 -26.17 32.67
CA ALA A 118 15.79 -26.09 33.92
C ALA A 118 16.77 -25.88 35.11
N PRO A 119 16.52 -24.91 36.01
CA PRO A 119 17.36 -24.69 37.17
C PRO A 119 17.43 -25.94 38.08
N ARG A 120 18.59 -26.21 38.68
CA ARG A 120 18.72 -27.26 39.71
C ARG A 120 18.03 -26.80 40.98
N LEU A 121 16.76 -27.16 41.15
CA LEU A 121 15.97 -26.86 42.34
C LEU A 121 16.40 -27.74 43.53
N SER A 122 16.32 -27.18 44.74
CA SER A 122 16.52 -27.97 45.96
C SER A 122 15.37 -28.97 46.15
N PRO A 123 15.60 -30.13 46.81
CA PRO A 123 14.57 -31.15 46.98
C PRO A 123 13.29 -30.62 47.64
N ARG A 124 13.43 -29.68 48.57
CA ARG A 124 12.32 -29.03 49.27
C ARG A 124 11.47 -28.15 48.34
N VAL A 125 12.11 -27.36 47.49
CA VAL A 125 11.42 -26.47 46.54
C VAL A 125 10.74 -27.29 45.46
N ARG A 126 11.39 -28.35 44.96
CA ARG A 126 10.78 -29.29 44.02
C ARG A 126 9.54 -29.96 44.61
N ALA A 127 9.65 -30.50 45.83
CA ALA A 127 8.52 -31.15 46.51
C ALA A 127 7.35 -30.18 46.76
N ALA A 128 7.65 -28.92 47.11
CA ALA A 128 6.61 -27.90 47.31
C ALA A 128 5.90 -27.54 46.00
N LEU A 129 6.65 -27.38 44.90
CA LEU A 129 6.07 -27.11 43.58
C LEU A 129 5.26 -28.33 43.07
N ASP A 130 5.79 -29.53 43.21
CA ASP A 130 5.09 -30.77 42.84
C ASP A 130 3.80 -30.94 43.64
N ASN A 131 3.81 -30.56 44.92
CA ASN A 131 2.62 -30.60 45.75
C ASN A 131 1.59 -29.54 45.36
N ALA A 132 2.05 -28.32 45.04
CA ALA A 132 1.18 -27.24 44.57
C ALA A 132 0.58 -27.53 43.18
N LEU A 133 1.25 -28.33 42.35
CA LEU A 133 0.78 -28.74 41.03
C LEU A 133 -0.12 -29.98 41.06
N LYS A 134 -0.14 -30.74 42.16
CA LYS A 134 -1.12 -31.81 42.36
C LYS A 134 -2.49 -31.15 42.51
N ARG A 135 -3.44 -31.56 41.67
CA ARG A 135 -4.84 -31.21 41.90
C ARG A 135 -5.27 -31.98 43.14
N GLU A 136 -5.60 -31.27 44.20
CA GLU A 136 -6.24 -31.89 45.37
C GLU A 136 -7.62 -32.39 44.94
N ASP A 137 -8.02 -33.55 45.45
CA ASP A 137 -9.38 -34.06 45.26
C ASP A 137 -10.35 -33.11 45.97
N ASP A 138 -11.45 -32.75 45.30
CA ASP A 138 -12.46 -31.85 45.85
C ASP A 138 -12.92 -32.38 47.22
N ILE A 139 -12.77 -31.59 48.29
CA ILE A 139 -13.28 -31.93 49.62
C ILE A 139 -14.80 -31.76 49.55
N ASP A 140 -15.53 -32.88 49.44
CA ASP A 140 -16.99 -32.88 49.56
C ASP A 140 -17.39 -32.55 51.02
N VAL A 141 -17.61 -31.27 51.30
CA VAL A 141 -18.21 -30.81 52.56
C VAL A 141 -19.71 -31.14 52.51
N GLU A 142 -20.12 -32.23 53.15
CA GLU A 142 -21.55 -32.54 53.35
C GLU A 142 -22.22 -31.46 54.22
N ILE A 143 -22.83 -30.48 53.57
CA ILE A 143 -23.82 -29.59 54.18
C ILE A 143 -25.11 -30.38 54.33
N SER A 144 -25.43 -30.83 55.55
CA SER A 144 -26.74 -31.40 55.87
C SER A 144 -27.83 -30.35 55.59
N THR A 145 -28.47 -30.48 54.43
CA THR A 145 -29.37 -29.47 53.85
C THR A 145 -30.82 -29.73 54.30
N ILE A 146 -31.47 -28.68 54.82
CA ILE A 146 -32.92 -28.56 54.97
C ILE A 146 -33.58 -28.66 53.58
N PRO A 147 -34.71 -29.36 53.37
CA PRO A 147 -35.09 -29.79 52.03
C PRO A 147 -35.92 -28.79 51.21
N ALA A 148 -35.73 -28.94 49.89
CA ALA A 148 -36.68 -28.75 48.77
C ALA A 148 -36.61 -27.42 47.96
N PRO A 149 -37.09 -27.37 46.69
CA PRO A 149 -37.19 -28.40 45.63
C PRO A 149 -36.79 -27.93 44.20
N THR A 150 -36.39 -28.90 43.34
CA THR A 150 -36.55 -28.98 41.85
C THR A 150 -35.98 -27.83 40.97
N SER A 151 -35.34 -28.02 39.81
CA SER A 151 -35.43 -29.06 38.78
C SER A 151 -34.12 -29.15 38.00
N ARG A 152 -33.80 -30.36 37.55
CA ARG A 152 -32.64 -30.68 36.70
C ARG A 152 -32.92 -30.27 35.26
N ARG A 153 -31.96 -29.64 34.58
CA ARG A 153 -31.69 -29.88 33.16
C ARG A 153 -30.19 -30.01 32.93
N LYS A 154 -29.82 -31.12 32.31
CA LYS A 154 -28.47 -31.65 32.06
C LYS A 154 -28.31 -31.81 30.55
N GLY A 155 -27.16 -31.43 30.01
CA GLY A 155 -26.72 -31.77 28.64
C GLY A 155 -25.35 -31.13 28.40
N LYS A 156 -24.25 -31.81 28.76
CA LYS A 156 -23.45 -32.74 27.94
C LYS A 156 -22.76 -32.08 26.74
N GLU A 157 -21.47 -31.88 26.93
CA GLU A 157 -20.44 -31.59 25.93
C GLU A 157 -20.41 -32.63 24.80
N LYS A 158 -20.07 -32.16 23.60
CA LYS A 158 -19.47 -32.98 22.54
C LYS A 158 -18.37 -32.16 21.87
N GLU A 159 -17.16 -32.70 21.94
CA GLU A 159 -15.99 -32.33 21.16
C GLU A 159 -16.32 -32.40 19.66
N SER A 160 -15.91 -31.38 18.91
CA SER A 160 -15.84 -31.44 17.46
C SER A 160 -14.46 -30.99 17.00
N ASN A 161 -13.75 -31.95 16.38
CA ASN A 161 -12.45 -31.80 15.73
C ASN A 161 -12.37 -30.51 14.89
N GLY A 162 -11.51 -29.59 15.32
CA GLY A 162 -11.19 -28.39 14.57
C GLY A 162 -10.39 -28.73 13.32
N ASN A 163 -11.08 -28.75 12.17
CA ASN A 163 -10.46 -28.55 10.86
C ASN A 163 -9.88 -27.12 10.82
N ILE A 164 -8.61 -26.98 11.22
CA ILE A 164 -7.86 -25.75 10.99
C ILE A 164 -7.55 -25.68 9.49
N LEU A 165 -8.35 -24.89 8.78
CA LEU A 165 -8.11 -24.47 7.41
C LEU A 165 -6.74 -23.79 7.33
N ARG A 166 -5.75 -24.48 6.74
CA ARG A 166 -4.50 -23.83 6.30
C ARG A 166 -4.80 -23.02 5.05
N PRO A 167 -4.33 -21.76 4.93
CA PRO A 167 -4.55 -20.97 3.73
C PRO A 167 -3.84 -21.62 2.53
N LEU A 168 -4.58 -21.83 1.45
CA LEU A 168 -4.11 -22.37 0.18
C LEU A 168 -3.28 -21.31 -0.56
N THR A 169 -2.00 -21.16 -0.23
CA THR A 169 -1.03 -20.46 -1.07
C THR A 169 -0.36 -21.47 -2.01
N ALA A 170 -1.11 -21.94 -3.02
CA ALA A 170 -0.55 -22.71 -4.12
C ALA A 170 -1.44 -22.55 -5.36
N LEU A 171 -1.22 -21.48 -6.12
CA LEU A 171 -1.75 -21.40 -7.48
C LEU A 171 -0.87 -22.24 -8.41
N LYS A 172 -1.54 -23.19 -9.07
CA LYS A 172 -1.01 -24.13 -10.06
C LYS A 172 -0.43 -23.38 -11.25
N ILE A 173 0.85 -23.59 -11.54
CA ILE A 173 1.46 -23.26 -12.82
C ILE A 173 0.96 -24.29 -13.83
N SER A 174 0.10 -23.87 -14.77
CA SER A 174 -0.28 -24.70 -15.91
C SER A 174 0.86 -24.69 -16.93
N ASN A 175 1.53 -25.83 -17.09
CA ASN A 175 2.46 -26.04 -18.20
C ASN A 175 1.67 -26.13 -19.51
N ARG A 176 1.71 -25.07 -20.32
CA ARG A 176 1.35 -25.12 -21.73
C ARG A 176 2.64 -25.17 -22.55
N SER A 177 3.07 -26.39 -22.84
CA SER A 177 4.08 -26.68 -23.86
C SER A 177 3.54 -26.26 -25.22
N SER A 178 4.12 -25.20 -25.80
CA SER A 178 4.01 -24.94 -27.24
C SER A 178 5.42 -24.99 -27.82
N SER A 179 5.62 -26.00 -28.64
CA SER A 179 6.82 -26.32 -29.40
C SER A 179 7.45 -25.11 -30.08
N ARG A 180 8.76 -24.92 -29.86
CA ARG A 180 9.61 -24.08 -30.71
C ARG A 180 9.67 -24.73 -32.10
N ASN A 181 9.15 -24.05 -33.12
CA ASN A 181 9.67 -24.21 -34.46
C ASN A 181 10.76 -23.15 -34.65
N LEU A 182 12.01 -23.62 -34.66
CA LEU A 182 13.14 -22.86 -35.15
C LEU A 182 13.13 -22.99 -36.67
N TYR A 183 13.33 -21.86 -37.36
CA TYR A 183 13.43 -21.71 -38.81
C TYR A 183 12.12 -21.79 -39.60
N SER A 184 11.56 -20.62 -39.90
CA SER A 184 10.92 -20.32 -41.20
C SER A 184 10.87 -18.82 -41.38
N ARG A 185 11.68 -18.33 -42.33
CA ARG A 185 11.68 -16.95 -42.82
C ARG A 185 10.62 -16.88 -43.93
N PRO A 186 9.60 -16.02 -43.88
CA PRO A 186 8.84 -15.70 -45.07
C PRO A 186 9.36 -14.40 -45.68
N ASP A 187 9.53 -14.48 -46.99
CA ASP A 187 9.89 -13.40 -47.87
C ASP A 187 8.88 -12.25 -47.87
N THR A 188 9.37 -11.13 -48.36
CA THR A 188 8.71 -9.87 -48.68
C THR A 188 7.25 -10.00 -49.17
N ALA A 189 6.29 -9.44 -48.43
CA ALA A 189 5.11 -8.76 -49.00
C ALA A 189 4.29 -8.00 -47.93
N SER A 190 4.26 -6.68 -48.09
CA SER A 190 3.12 -5.76 -47.94
C SER A 190 2.32 -5.62 -46.62
N ALA A 191 1.99 -4.34 -46.36
CA ALA A 191 0.90 -3.81 -45.53
C ALA A 191 1.10 -3.75 -43.99
N ASN A 192 1.70 -2.63 -43.55
CA ASN A 192 1.21 -1.69 -42.51
C ASN A 192 2.40 -0.97 -41.87
N GLN A 193 2.90 0.07 -42.56
CA GLN A 193 3.94 0.95 -42.00
C GLN A 193 3.33 1.85 -40.92
N SER A 194 3.37 1.40 -39.67
CA SER A 194 3.00 2.22 -38.50
C SER A 194 4.20 2.94 -37.85
N PHE A 195 5.36 2.97 -38.51
CA PHE A 195 6.55 3.65 -38.00
C PHE A 195 7.29 4.39 -39.13
N PRO A 196 7.85 5.59 -38.85
CA PRO A 196 8.56 6.36 -39.85
C PRO A 196 9.86 5.64 -40.26
N GLN A 197 10.10 5.57 -41.57
CA GLN A 197 11.29 4.95 -42.13
C GLN A 197 12.47 5.91 -42.07
N ALA A 198 13.62 5.45 -41.56
CA ALA A 198 14.80 6.28 -41.38
C ALA A 198 15.35 6.78 -42.73
N ARG A 199 15.51 8.10 -42.87
CA ARG A 199 16.19 8.69 -44.03
C ARG A 199 17.70 8.56 -43.84
N GLY A 200 18.34 7.82 -44.74
CA GLY A 200 19.78 7.58 -44.73
C GLY A 200 20.62 8.86 -44.82
N LEU A 201 21.89 8.72 -44.46
CA LEU A 201 22.85 9.81 -44.38
C LEU A 201 23.15 10.41 -45.77
N ILE A 202 22.84 11.69 -45.95
CA ILE A 202 23.15 12.44 -47.18
C ILE A 202 24.66 12.68 -47.23
N ARG A 203 25.32 12.22 -48.28
CA ARG A 203 26.75 12.50 -48.50
C ARG A 203 26.90 13.95 -48.98
N LYS A 204 27.89 14.65 -48.41
CA LYS A 204 28.27 16.02 -48.77
C LYS A 204 28.94 16.07 -50.14
#